data_AF-A0A935LVB5-F1
#
_entry.id   AF-A0A935LVB5-F1
#
_cell.length_a   1.000
_cell.length_b   1.000
_cell.length_c   1.000
_cell.angle_alpha   90.00
_cell.angle_beta   90.00
_cell.angle_gamma   90.00
#
_symmetry.space_group_name_H-M   'P 1'
#
loop_
_entity.id
_entity.type
_entity.pdbx_description
1 polymer ?
#
loop_
_entity_poly.entity_id
_entity_poly.type
_entity_poly.pdbx_seq_one_letter_code
_entity_poly.pdbx_strand_id
1 'polypeptide(L)' 'MKSAKELLNQTRLLTMLGSGGIGKSRLALQVGADMIDEFANGVFIAELAPVNDPDFILQTLMNSFGLKTKVEKLLKKY' A
#
# COMPACT_ATOMS: atom_id res chain seq x y z
N MET A 1 -17.36 -13.53 -12.43
CA MET A 1 -16.11 -12.77 -12.27
C MET A 1 -15.81 -12.71 -10.77
N LYS A 2 -14.57 -12.95 -10.34
CA LYS A 2 -14.22 -12.86 -8.91
C LYS A 2 -14.13 -11.40 -8.46
N SER A 3 -14.57 -11.11 -7.23
CA SER A 3 -14.40 -9.78 -6.65
C SER A 3 -12.95 -9.52 -6.22
N ALA A 4 -12.57 -8.25 -6.02
CA ALA A 4 -11.23 -7.92 -5.53
C ALA A 4 -10.94 -8.57 -4.16
N LYS A 5 -11.95 -8.63 -3.28
CA LYS A 5 -11.86 -9.29 -1.96
C LYS A 5 -11.59 -10.79 -2.09
N GLU A 6 -12.30 -11.47 -2.98
CA GLU A 6 -12.09 -12.90 -3.26
C GLU A 6 -10.68 -13.19 -3.81
N LEU A 7 -10.15 -12.29 -4.64
CA LEU A 7 -8.79 -12.41 -5.18
C LEU A 7 -7.73 -12.15 -4.12
N LEU A 8 -7.93 -11.15 -3.25
CA LEU A 8 -7.06 -10.88 -2.11
C LEU A 8 -7.01 -12.05 -1.13
N ASN A 9 -8.14 -12.70 -0.84
CA ASN A 9 -8.15 -13.88 0.04
C ASN A 9 -7.42 -15.10 -0.54
N GLN A 10 -7.06 -15.08 -1.82
CA GLN A 10 -6.34 -16.15 -2.51
C GLN A 10 -4.90 -15.79 -2.85
N THR A 11 -4.47 -14.55 -2.61
CA THR A 11 -3.16 -14.04 -3.05
C THR A 11 -2.52 -13.13 -2.00
N ARG A 12 -1.19 -12.99 -2.03
CA ARG A 12 -0.47 -12.02 -1.18
C ARG A 12 -0.30 -10.65 -1.84
N LEU A 13 -0.53 -10.57 -3.14
CA LEU A 13 -0.38 -9.37 -3.95
C LEU A 13 -1.43 -9.37 -5.06
N LEU A 14 -2.24 -8.31 -5.08
CA LEU A 14 -3.21 -8.05 -6.13
C LEU A 14 -2.85 -6.73 -6.82
N THR A 15 -2.59 -6.77 -8.13
CA THR A 15 -2.33 -5.58 -8.94
C THR A 15 -3.58 -5.19 -9.71
N MET A 16 -4.01 -3.92 -9.59
CA MET A 16 -5.16 -3.39 -10.30
C MET A 16 -4.70 -2.58 -11.53
N LEU A 17 -5.06 -3.05 -12.72
CA LEU A 17 -4.73 -2.39 -13.98
C LEU A 17 -5.96 -1.70 -14.57
N GLY A 18 -5.78 -0.59 -15.26
CA GLY A 18 -6.86 0.15 -15.91
C GLY A 18 -6.48 1.59 -16.23
N SER A 19 -7.26 2.24 -17.06
CA SER A 19 -7.05 3.64 -17.48
C SER A 19 -7.03 4.62 -16.29
N GLY A 20 -6.47 5.81 -16.52
CA GLY A 20 -6.53 6.91 -15.55
C GLY A 20 -7.99 7.25 -15.20
N GLY A 21 -8.26 7.56 -13.94
CA GLY A 21 -9.60 7.98 -13.50
C GLY A 21 -10.66 6.87 -13.36
N ILE A 22 -10.39 5.61 -13.73
CA ILE A 22 -11.38 4.51 -13.60
C ILE A 22 -11.70 4.09 -12.14
N GLY A 23 -11.10 4.77 -11.15
CA GLY A 23 -11.42 4.54 -9.74
C GLY A 23 -10.61 3.45 -9.03
N LYS A 24 -9.45 3.05 -9.55
CA LYS A 24 -8.57 2.04 -8.92
C LYS A 24 -8.25 2.35 -7.46
N SER A 25 -7.81 3.57 -7.16
CA SER A 25 -7.51 3.99 -5.78
C SER A 25 -8.76 3.97 -4.90
N ARG A 26 -9.90 4.46 -5.42
CA ARG A 26 -11.18 4.41 -4.68
C ARG A 26 -11.60 2.98 -4.36
N LEU A 27 -11.47 2.06 -5.32
CA LEU A 27 -11.81 0.66 -5.13
C LEU A 27 -10.84 -0.01 -4.14
N ALA A 28 -9.53 0.27 -4.21
CA ALA A 28 -8.56 -0.24 -3.25
C ALA A 28 -8.85 0.24 -1.82
N LEU A 29 -9.19 1.53 -1.65
CA LEU A 29 -9.61 2.09 -0.36
C LEU A 29 -10.87 1.42 0.19
N GLN A 30 -11.90 1.24 -0.65
CA GLN A 30 -13.13 0.57 -0.24
C GLN A 30 -12.87 -0.88 0.18
N VAL A 31 -12.10 -1.62 -0.62
CA VAL A 31 -11.73 -3.01 -0.31
C VAL A 31 -10.96 -3.09 1.00
N GLY A 32 -10.01 -2.18 1.24
CA GLY A 32 -9.27 -2.11 2.49
C GLY A 32 -10.15 -1.80 3.70
N ALA A 33 -11.12 -0.88 3.55
CA ALA A 33 -12.08 -0.55 4.60
C ALA A 33 -13.01 -1.74 4.91
N ASP A 34 -13.49 -2.44 3.90
CA ASP A 34 -14.36 -3.61 4.05
C ASP A 34 -13.65 -4.79 4.73
N MET A 35 -12.32 -4.90 4.58
CA MET A 35 -11.51 -6.01 5.10
C MET A 35 -10.74 -5.65 6.37
N ILE A 36 -10.96 -4.47 6.97
CA ILE A 36 -10.15 -3.99 8.11
C ILE A 36 -10.16 -4.96 9.29
N ASP A 37 -11.30 -5.61 9.54
CA ASP A 37 -11.50 -6.57 10.63
C ASP A 37 -10.99 -7.99 10.27
N GLU A 38 -10.71 -8.27 8.99
CA GLU A 38 -10.17 -9.56 8.54
C GLU A 38 -8.65 -9.67 8.77
N PHE A 39 -7.96 -8.54 8.92
CA PHE A 39 -6.52 -8.48 9.17
C PHE A 39 -6.23 -8.14 10.64
N ALA A 40 -5.52 -9.01 11.35
CA ALA A 40 -5.24 -8.86 12.78
C ALA A 40 -4.53 -7.55 13.16
N ASN A 41 -3.78 -6.96 12.21
CA ASN A 41 -3.07 -5.69 12.41
C ASN A 41 -3.75 -4.51 11.69
N GLY A 42 -4.94 -4.71 11.13
CA GLY A 42 -5.66 -3.74 10.31
C GLY A 42 -5.10 -3.63 8.89
N VAL A 43 -5.58 -2.60 8.18
CA VAL A 43 -5.21 -2.29 6.80
C VAL A 43 -4.57 -0.90 6.74
N PHE A 44 -3.48 -0.79 6.00
CA PHE A 44 -2.68 0.44 5.91
C PHE A 44 -2.59 0.91 4.46
N ILE A 45 -2.54 2.23 4.28
CA ILE A 45 -2.38 2.87 2.96
C ILE A 45 -1.01 3.53 2.94
N ALA A 46 -0.17 3.12 1.98
CA ALA A 46 1.10 3.77 1.69
C ALA A 46 1.01 4.44 0.32
N GLU A 47 0.91 5.77 0.32
CA GLU A 47 0.91 6.58 -0.90
C GLU A 47 2.33 6.65 -1.47
N LEU A 48 2.63 5.74 -2.40
CA LEU A 48 3.94 5.69 -3.07
C LEU A 48 4.03 6.62 -4.28
N ALA A 49 2.91 7.17 -4.77
CA ALA A 49 2.88 8.08 -5.91
C ALA A 49 3.84 9.29 -5.80
N PRO A 50 3.99 9.96 -4.63
CA PRO A 50 4.95 11.06 -4.48
C PRO A 50 6.41 10.61 -4.23
N VAL A 51 6.69 9.31 -4.08
CA VAL A 51 8.02 8.79 -3.74
C VAL A 51 8.88 8.68 -5.01
N ASN A 52 9.77 9.65 -5.20
CA ASN A 52 10.67 9.70 -6.36
C ASN A 52 12.02 9.01 -6.14
N ASP A 53 12.43 8.84 -4.88
CA ASP A 53 13.71 8.22 -4.51
C ASP A 53 13.41 6.93 -3.71
N PRO A 54 13.84 5.74 -4.21
CA PRO A 54 13.55 4.44 -3.58
C PRO A 54 13.98 4.33 -2.12
N ASP A 55 14.98 5.10 -1.68
CA ASP A 55 15.45 5.10 -0.29
C ASP A 55 14.35 5.55 0.69
N PHE A 56 13.33 6.28 0.21
CA PHE A 56 12.20 6.74 1.02
C PHE A 56 10.98 5.79 1.02
N ILE A 57 11.03 4.66 0.30
CA ILE A 57 9.93 3.68 0.31
C ILE A 57 9.71 3.15 1.73
N LEU A 58 10.79 2.78 2.41
CA LEU A 58 10.71 2.23 3.78
C LEU A 58 10.14 3.26 4.75
N GLN A 59 10.56 4.52 4.65
CA GLN A 59 10.02 5.60 5.49
C GLN A 59 8.52 5.81 5.22
N THR A 60 8.10 5.75 3.96
CA THR A 60 6.69 5.91 3.58
C THR A 60 5.82 4.79 4.14
N LEU A 61 6.32 3.55 4.12
CA LEU A 61 5.66 2.40 4.76
C LEU A 61 5.60 2.57 6.29
N MET A 62 6.68 2.95 6.95
CA MET A 62 6.67 3.15 8.41
C MET A 62 5.70 4.25 8.85
N ASN A 63 5.60 5.33 8.07
CA ASN A 63 4.64 6.39 8.32
C ASN A 63 3.19 5.89 8.23
N SER A 64 2.87 4.95 7.32
CA SER A 64 1.51 4.39 7.24
C SER A 64 1.15 3.59 8.49
N PHE A 65 2.13 2.95 9.13
CA PHE A 65 1.97 2.28 10.44
C PHE A 65 1.93 3.24 11.64
N GLY A 66 2.06 4.56 11.42
CA GLY A 66 2.18 5.55 12.50
C GLY A 66 3.54 5.52 13.22
N LEU A 67 4.52 4.82 12.66
CA LEU A 67 5.86 4.69 13.23
C LEU A 67 6.73 5.85 12.75
N LYS A 68 7.19 6.70 13.67
CA LYS A 68 8.11 7.79 13.35
C LYS A 68 9.53 7.24 13.22
N THR A 69 10.08 7.34 12.01
CA THR A 69 11.46 6.93 11.75
C THR A 69 12.11 7.89 10.78
N LYS A 70 13.34 8.30 11.11
CA LYS A 70 14.14 9.18 10.25
C LYS A 70 15.07 8.28 9.44
N VAL A 71 14.71 8.00 8.18
CA VAL A 71 15.63 7.37 7.25
C VAL A 71 16.54 8.49 6.74
N GLU A 72 17.74 8.59 7.30
CA GLU A 72 18.79 9.39 6.69
C GLU A 72 19.28 8.61 5.48
N LYS A 73 19.53 9.32 4.36
CA LYS A 73 20.10 8.71 3.14
C LYS A 73 21.21 7.77 3.57
N LEU A 74 21.02 6.47 3.33
CA LEU A 74 22.07 5.49 3.47
C LEU A 74 23.08 5.84 2.41
N LEU A 75 24.02 6.75 2.73
CA LEU A 75 25.19 6.99 1.92
C LEU A 75 25.76 5.61 1.65
N LYS A 76 25.68 5.17 0.38
CA LYS A 76 26.27 3.92 -0.08
C LYS A 76 27.70 3.89 0.41
N LYS A 77 27.93 3.14 1.49
CA LYS A 77 29.25 2.73 1.94
C LYS A 77 29.60 1.47 1.16
N TYR A 78 29.63 1.60 -0.17
CA TYR A 78 30.21 0.70 -1.15
C TYR A 78 30.61 1.53 -2.35
#